data_AF-A0A3M1SE15-F1
#
_entry.id   AF-A0A3M1SE15-F1
#
_cell.length_a   1.000
_cell.length_b   1.000
_cell.length_c   1.000
_cell.angle_alpha   90.00
_cell.angle_beta   90.00
_cell.angle_gamma   90.00
#
_symmetry.space_group_name_H-M   'P 1'
#
loop_
_entity.id
_entity.type
_entity.pdbx_description
1 polymer ?
#
loop_
_entity_poly.entity_id
_entity_poly.type
_entity_poly.pdbx_seq_one_letter_code
_entity_poly.pdbx_strand_id
1 'polypeptide(L)'
;MVNVNGYREGIDDFLQALGDERLPEINFDELSRQLTEISDYLSHCAARDHELELLREDYRRRIGGMIKAIAVVGRKPDALTRAAEEIDALSAMSAEELIAAYRRVSARFRDAFPTSFGGVQMSRQRPRDLAAYK
;
A
#
# COMPACT_ATOMS: atom_id res chain seq x y z
N MET A 1 9.91 -19.77 -12.21
CA MET A 1 10.92 -18.75 -11.91
C MET A 1 11.49 -18.30 -13.23
N VAL A 2 11.38 -17.01 -13.56
CA VAL A 2 11.92 -16.47 -14.82
C VAL A 2 13.44 -16.47 -14.75
N ASN A 3 14.11 -17.06 -15.75
CA ASN A 3 15.58 -17.14 -15.78
C ASN A 3 16.17 -15.86 -16.36
N VAL A 4 16.17 -14.80 -15.54
CA VAL A 4 16.67 -13.47 -15.94
C VAL A 4 18.14 -13.52 -16.38
N ASN A 5 18.95 -14.38 -15.75
CA ASN A 5 20.36 -14.55 -16.11
C ASN A 5 20.50 -15.22 -17.50
N GLY A 6 19.70 -16.24 -17.78
CA GLY A 6 19.71 -16.92 -19.08
C GLY A 6 19.28 -16.04 -20.24
N TYR A 7 18.31 -15.13 -20.02
CA TYR A 7 17.94 -14.16 -21.07
C TYR A 7 19.02 -13.11 -21.31
N ARG A 8 19.74 -12.70 -20.26
CA ARG A 8 20.84 -11.76 -20.40
C ARG A 8 21.97 -12.36 -21.24
N GLU A 9 22.35 -13.60 -20.96
CA GLU A 9 23.33 -14.33 -21.76
C GLU A 9 22.88 -14.46 -23.22
N GLY A 10 21.62 -14.83 -23.48
CA GLY A 10 21.10 -14.94 -24.85
C GLY A 10 21.07 -13.61 -25.63
N ILE A 11 20.78 -12.49 -24.94
CA ILE A 11 20.83 -11.15 -25.55
C ILE A 11 22.28 -10.73 -25.81
N ASP A 12 23.19 -10.98 -24.88
CA ASP A 12 24.61 -10.64 -25.03
C ASP A 12 25.24 -11.43 -26.19
N ASP A 13 24.92 -12.72 -26.32
CA ASP A 13 25.35 -13.57 -27.45
C ASP A 13 24.81 -13.05 -28.80
N PHE A 14 23.54 -12.62 -28.84
CA PHE A 14 22.94 -11.99 -30.02
C PHE A 14 23.65 -10.69 -30.39
N LEU A 15 23.90 -9.81 -29.43
CA LEU A 15 24.57 -8.53 -29.65
C LEU A 15 26.01 -8.75 -30.15
N GLN A 16 26.70 -9.77 -29.65
CA GLN A 16 28.02 -10.14 -30.12
C GLN A 16 28.00 -10.67 -31.56
N ALA A 17 27.09 -11.58 -31.89
CA ALA A 17 26.93 -12.10 -33.24
C ALA A 17 26.57 -10.99 -34.25
N LEU A 18 25.78 -10.01 -33.82
CA LEU A 18 25.44 -8.83 -34.61
C LEU A 18 26.67 -7.94 -34.86
N GLY A 19 27.50 -7.71 -33.84
CA GLY A 19 28.74 -6.93 -33.94
C GLY A 19 29.80 -7.58 -34.81
N ASP A 20 29.84 -8.91 -34.84
CA ASP A 20 30.76 -9.71 -35.67
C ASP A 20 30.23 -9.98 -37.09
N GLU A 21 29.08 -9.41 -37.47
CA GLU A 21 28.40 -9.61 -38.76
C GLU A 21 28.03 -11.09 -39.06
N ARG A 22 27.91 -11.93 -38.02
CA ARG A 22 27.59 -13.37 -38.11
C ARG A 22 26.08 -13.63 -38.18
N LEU A 23 25.39 -12.94 -39.10
CA LEU A 23 23.94 -13.04 -39.28
C LEU A 23 23.38 -14.48 -39.43
N PRO A 24 24.05 -15.42 -40.14
CA PRO A 24 23.54 -16.79 -40.27
C PRO A 24 23.56 -17.61 -38.96
N GLU A 25 24.34 -17.19 -37.97
CA GLU A 25 24.45 -17.88 -36.67
C GLU A 25 23.36 -17.43 -35.69
N ILE A 26 22.64 -16.36 -36.02
CA ILE A 26 21.59 -15.81 -35.18
C ILE A 26 20.32 -16.65 -35.31
N ASN A 27 19.87 -17.21 -34.19
CA ASN A 27 18.57 -17.85 -34.08
C ASN A 27 17.50 -16.81 -33.72
N PHE A 28 16.88 -16.20 -34.73
CA PHE A 28 15.83 -15.20 -34.55
C PHE A 28 14.57 -15.75 -33.90
N ASP A 29 14.26 -17.04 -34.08
CA ASP A 29 13.08 -17.65 -33.46
C ASP A 29 13.25 -17.73 -31.94
N GLU A 30 14.44 -18.14 -31.49
CA GLU A 30 14.79 -18.19 -30.07
C GLU A 30 14.83 -16.78 -29.45
N LEU A 31 15.42 -15.80 -30.15
CA LEU A 31 15.40 -14.41 -29.69
C LEU A 31 13.96 -13.87 -29.58
N SER A 32 13.12 -14.15 -30.58
CA SER A 32 11.72 -13.72 -30.55
C SER A 32 10.98 -14.34 -29.38
N ARG A 33 11.19 -15.64 -29.11
CA ARG A 33 10.60 -16.33 -27.96
C ARG A 33 11.04 -15.68 -26.64
N GLN A 34 12.35 -15.44 -26.46
CA GLN A 34 12.88 -14.81 -25.25
C GLN A 34 12.32 -13.39 -25.04
N LEU A 35 12.24 -12.58 -26.10
CA LEU A 35 11.68 -11.23 -26.04
C LEU A 35 10.19 -11.25 -25.69
N THR A 36 9.41 -12.19 -26.24
CA THR A 36 8.00 -12.36 -25.87
C THR A 36 7.86 -12.72 -24.40
N GLU A 37 8.66 -13.67 -23.89
CA GLU A 37 8.64 -14.06 -22.48
C GLU A 37 9.02 -12.90 -21.54
N ILE A 38 10.03 -12.11 -21.90
CA ILE A 38 10.40 -10.90 -21.15
C ILE A 38 9.25 -9.88 -21.18
N SER A 39 8.66 -9.63 -22.35
CA SER A 39 7.56 -8.69 -22.51
C SER A 39 6.35 -9.08 -21.66
N ASP A 40 5.99 -10.36 -21.67
CA ASP A 40 4.91 -10.88 -20.84
C ASP A 40 5.26 -10.72 -19.36
N TYR A 41 6.48 -11.09 -18.94
CA TYR A 41 6.91 -10.92 -17.56
C TYR A 41 6.86 -9.46 -17.10
N LEU A 42 7.35 -8.51 -17.91
CA LEU A 42 7.28 -7.08 -17.60
C LEU A 42 5.84 -6.59 -17.47
N SER A 43 4.93 -7.09 -18.32
CA SER A 43 3.51 -6.77 -18.23
C SER A 43 2.89 -7.26 -16.92
N HIS A 44 3.27 -8.46 -16.47
CA HIS A 44 2.87 -8.98 -15.16
C HIS A 44 3.44 -8.15 -14.00
N CYS A 45 4.72 -7.75 -14.06
CA CYS A 45 5.32 -6.87 -13.07
C CYS A 45 4.59 -5.52 -12.98
N ALA A 46 4.32 -4.88 -14.11
CA ALA A 46 3.60 -3.61 -14.15
C ALA A 46 2.18 -3.72 -13.54
N ALA A 47 1.48 -4.83 -13.79
CA ALA A 47 0.19 -5.10 -13.17
C ALA A 47 0.30 -5.25 -11.65
N ARG A 48 1.34 -5.94 -11.16
CA ARG A 48 1.60 -6.09 -9.71
C ARG A 48 1.95 -4.75 -9.05
N ASP A 49 2.77 -3.92 -9.71
CA ASP A 49 3.12 -2.59 -9.22
C ASP A 49 1.87 -1.70 -9.12
N HIS A 50 0.97 -1.80 -10.09
CA HIS A 50 -0.32 -1.11 -10.05
C HIS A 50 -1.19 -1.57 -8.87
N GLU A 51 -1.33 -2.88 -8.66
CA GLU A 51 -2.05 -3.44 -7.51
C GLU A 51 -1.45 -2.98 -6.17
N LEU A 52 -0.12 -2.94 -6.07
CA LEU A 52 0.58 -2.46 -4.87
C LEU A 52 0.31 -0.97 -4.62
N GLU A 53 0.30 -0.13 -5.66
CA GLU A 53 0.00 1.29 -5.48
C GLU A 53 -1.45 1.52 -5.03
N LEU A 54 -2.40 0.75 -5.57
CA LEU A 54 -3.80 0.77 -5.11
C LEU A 54 -3.91 0.42 -3.61
N LEU A 55 -3.17 -0.60 -3.15
CA LEU A 55 -3.12 -0.96 -1.74
C LEU A 55 -2.48 0.14 -0.89
N ARG A 56 -1.37 0.73 -1.33
CA ARG A 56 -0.73 1.85 -0.63
C ARG A 56 -1.68 3.02 -0.47
N GLU A 57 -2.43 3.35 -1.51
CA GLU A 57 -3.41 4.43 -1.49
C GLU A 57 -4.56 4.15 -0.51
N ASP A 58 -5.08 2.92 -0.45
CA ASP A 58 -6.08 2.53 0.57
C ASP A 58 -5.52 2.68 2.00
N TYR A 59 -4.27 2.26 2.24
CA TYR A 59 -3.61 2.46 3.52
C TYR A 59 -3.46 3.94 3.88
N ARG A 60 -2.97 4.77 2.95
CA ARG A 60 -2.85 6.23 3.15
C ARG A 60 -4.18 6.84 3.53
N ARG A 61 -5.26 6.49 2.82
CA ARG A 61 -6.62 6.99 3.11
C ARG A 61 -7.12 6.57 4.49
N ARG A 62 -6.96 5.30 4.85
CA ARG A 62 -7.38 4.78 6.17
C ARG A 62 -6.61 5.44 7.30
N ILE A 63 -5.29 5.53 7.18
CA ILE A 63 -4.44 6.18 8.16
C ILE A 63 -4.83 7.66 8.29
N GLY A 64 -4.97 8.38 7.18
CA GLY A 64 -5.35 9.78 7.20
C GLY A 64 -6.74 10.03 7.80
N GLY A 65 -7.70 9.14 7.54
CA GLY A 65 -9.02 9.17 8.17
C GLY A 65 -8.93 9.04 9.70
N MET A 66 -8.14 8.08 10.19
CA MET A 66 -7.93 7.88 11.63
C MET A 66 -7.21 9.07 12.27
N ILE A 67 -6.16 9.61 11.64
CA ILE A 67 -5.42 10.78 12.12
C ILE A 67 -6.37 11.98 12.27
N LYS A 68 -7.18 12.27 11.26
CA LYS A 68 -8.18 13.36 11.30
C LYS A 68 -9.17 13.18 12.44
N ALA A 69 -9.72 11.98 12.59
CA ALA A 69 -10.68 11.68 13.64
C ALA A 69 -10.10 11.87 15.05
N ILE A 70 -8.87 11.38 15.28
CA ILE A 70 -8.14 11.57 16.54
C ILE A 70 -7.94 13.07 16.82
N ALA A 71 -7.54 13.85 15.82
CA ALA A 71 -7.29 15.28 15.97
C ALA A 71 -8.57 16.05 16.36
N VAL A 72 -9.71 15.71 15.75
CA VAL A 72 -11.01 16.32 16.05
C VAL A 72 -11.44 16.03 17.49
N VAL A 73 -11.29 14.79 17.96
CA VAL A 73 -11.69 14.41 19.32
C VAL A 73 -10.74 14.94 20.40
N GLY A 74 -9.44 15.03 20.10
CA GLY A 74 -8.43 15.48 21.05
C GLY A 74 -8.55 16.94 21.50
N ARG A 75 -9.27 17.79 20.75
CA ARG A 75 -9.53 19.23 21.04
C ARG A 75 -8.29 20.06 21.43
N LYS A 76 -7.08 19.63 21.03
CA LYS A 76 -5.85 20.39 21.29
C LYS A 76 -5.74 21.55 20.29
N PRO A 77 -5.29 22.73 20.72
CA PRO A 77 -4.85 23.75 19.78
C PRO A 77 -3.75 23.13 18.90
N ASP A 78 -3.82 23.35 17.60
CA ASP A 78 -2.91 22.82 16.56
C ASP A 78 -3.03 21.33 16.20
N ALA A 79 -4.00 20.59 16.75
CA ALA A 79 -4.17 19.17 16.42
C ALA A 79 -4.44 18.94 14.92
N LEU A 80 -5.22 19.82 14.29
CA LEU A 80 -5.55 19.72 12.87
C LEU A 80 -4.36 20.07 11.96
N THR A 81 -3.52 21.03 12.35
CA THR A 81 -2.31 21.39 11.61
C THR A 81 -1.31 20.23 11.61
N ARG A 82 -1.03 19.64 12.77
CA ARG A 82 -0.16 18.46 12.88
C ARG A 82 -0.72 17.25 12.14
N ALA A 83 -2.04 17.08 12.17
CA ALA A 83 -2.70 16.02 11.41
C ALA A 83 -2.51 16.19 9.90
N ALA A 84 -2.52 17.41 9.38
CA ALA A 84 -2.24 17.66 7.97
C ALA A 84 -0.79 17.29 7.62
N GLU A 85 0.18 17.72 8.43
CA GLU A 85 1.60 17.38 8.26
C GLU A 85 1.85 15.86 8.30
N GLU A 86 1.25 15.15 9.27
CA GLU A 86 1.35 13.68 9.36
C GLU A 86 0.76 12.99 8.12
N ILE A 87 -0.30 13.55 7.51
CA ILE A 87 -0.95 12.98 6.31
C ILE A 87 -0.11 13.23 5.07
N ASP A 88 0.46 14.42 4.91
CA ASP A 88 1.32 14.74 3.76
C ASP A 88 2.55 13.82 3.74
N ALA A 89 3.11 13.51 4.91
CA ALA A 89 4.22 12.57 5.05
C ALA A 89 3.90 11.14 4.60
N LEU A 90 2.63 10.71 4.58
CA LEU A 90 2.24 9.35 4.16
C LEU A 90 2.52 9.09 2.66
N SER A 91 2.57 10.15 1.85
CA SER A 91 2.84 10.04 0.41
C SER A 91 4.24 9.51 0.14
N ALA A 92 5.22 9.94 0.94
CA ALA A 92 6.64 9.60 0.81
C ALA A 92 7.02 8.25 1.46
N MET A 93 6.14 7.66 2.28
CA MET A 93 6.42 6.41 2.99
C MET A 93 6.44 5.20 2.05
N SER A 94 7.41 4.32 2.27
CA SER A 94 7.45 2.96 1.73
C SER A 94 6.27 2.11 2.23
N ALA A 95 6.05 0.95 1.60
CA ALA A 95 4.98 0.03 2.01
C ALA A 95 5.16 -0.47 3.46
N GLU A 96 6.39 -0.79 3.86
CA GLU A 96 6.69 -1.23 5.23
C GLU A 96 6.40 -0.14 6.27
N GLU A 97 6.78 1.09 5.95
CA GLU A 97 6.50 2.26 6.80
C GLU A 97 5.00 2.53 6.92
N LEU A 98 4.23 2.39 5.83
CA LEU A 98 2.76 2.53 5.87
C LEU A 98 2.11 1.46 6.75
N ILE A 99 2.59 0.22 6.72
CA ILE A 99 2.09 -0.85 7.59
C ILE A 99 2.40 -0.54 9.06
N ALA A 100 3.62 -0.09 9.36
CA ALA A 100 4.02 0.31 10.71
C ALA A 100 3.21 1.52 11.21
N ALA A 101 3.00 2.52 10.35
CA ALA A 101 2.16 3.69 10.63
C ALA A 101 0.72 3.27 10.91
N TYR A 102 0.14 2.38 10.10
CA TYR A 102 -1.20 1.85 10.32
C TYR A 102 -1.36 1.21 11.69
N ARG A 103 -0.44 0.33 12.10
CA ARG A 103 -0.51 -0.32 13.43
C ARG A 103 -0.52 0.70 14.57
N ARG A 104 0.37 1.69 14.50
CA ARG A 104 0.51 2.76 15.50
C ARG A 104 -0.72 3.67 15.54
N VAL A 105 -1.20 4.12 14.38
CA VAL A 105 -2.36 5.00 14.28
C VAL A 105 -3.65 4.27 14.67
N SER A 106 -3.81 3.00 14.28
CA SER A 106 -4.94 2.16 14.70
C SER A 106 -4.99 1.96 16.22
N ALA A 107 -3.84 1.79 16.89
CA ALA A 107 -3.79 1.76 18.35
C ALA A 107 -4.26 3.09 18.97
N ARG A 108 -3.68 4.22 18.53
CA ARG A 108 -4.11 5.58 18.95
C ARG A 108 -5.61 5.82 18.72
N PHE A 109 -6.12 5.34 17.59
CA PHE A 109 -7.52 5.48 17.23
C PHE A 109 -8.41 4.65 18.16
N ARG A 110 -8.03 3.41 18.50
CA ARG A 110 -8.75 2.61 19.51
C ARG A 110 -8.78 3.27 20.88
N ASP A 111 -7.67 3.88 21.29
CA ASP A 111 -7.60 4.61 22.57
C ASP A 111 -8.51 5.85 22.57
N ALA A 112 -8.58 6.57 21.45
CA ALA A 112 -9.46 7.73 21.28
C ALA A 112 -10.95 7.34 21.10
N PHE A 113 -11.22 6.13 20.60
CA PHE A 113 -12.56 5.63 20.28
C PHE A 113 -12.77 4.19 20.81
N PRO A 114 -12.94 4.00 22.13
CA PRO A 114 -12.99 2.67 22.75
C PRO A 114 -14.16 1.79 22.27
N THR A 115 -15.26 2.41 21.82
CA THR A 115 -16.49 1.73 21.40
C THR A 115 -16.51 1.34 19.91
N SER A 116 -15.56 1.80 19.10
CA SER A 116 -15.58 1.64 17.64
C SER A 116 -15.15 0.27 17.12
N PHE A 117 -14.69 -0.64 17.98
CA PHE A 117 -14.17 -1.97 17.59
C PHE A 117 -14.89 -3.17 18.21
N GLY A 118 -16.08 -2.97 18.79
CA GLY A 118 -16.89 -4.06 19.35
C GLY A 118 -16.83 -4.08 20.87
N GLY A 119 -17.77 -3.35 21.46
CA GLY A 119 -18.12 -3.41 22.87
C GLY A 119 -19.63 -3.26 23.03
N VAL A 120 -20.40 -4.21 22.49
CA VAL A 120 -21.78 -4.40 22.96
C VAL A 120 -21.68 -5.11 24.31
N GLN A 121 -21.43 -4.34 25.38
CA GLN A 121 -21.73 -4.75 26.74
C GLN A 121 -22.19 -3.52 27.54
N MET A 122 -23.51 -3.47 27.75
CA MET A 122 -24.27 -2.95 28.90
C MET A 122 -23.70 -1.71 29.61
N SER A 123 -24.42 -0.59 29.69
CA SER A 123 -25.61 -0.53 30.54
C SER A 123 -26.57 0.61 30.15
N ARG A 124 -27.80 0.24 29.82
CA ARG A 124 -28.97 1.11 29.98
C ARG A 124 -29.16 1.37 31.48
N GLN A 125 -28.58 2.44 32.02
CA GLN A 125 -29.15 3.06 33.22
C GLN A 125 -30.27 3.99 32.74
N ARG A 126 -31.50 3.47 32.70
CA ARG A 126 -32.69 4.33 32.73
C ARG A 126 -32.64 5.12 34.04
N PRO A 127 -32.76 6.45 34.05
CA PRO A 127 -33.07 7.15 35.28
C PRO A 127 -34.45 6.65 35.76
N ARG A 128 -34.46 5.99 36.92
CA ARG A 128 -35.66 5.81 37.74
C ARG A 128 -36.01 7.19 38.26
N ASP A 129 -36.92 7.89 37.58
CA ASP A 129 -37.76 8.89 38.24
C ASP A 129 -39.06 9.10 37.46
N LEU A 130 -40.06 8.32 37.85
CA LEU A 130 -41.48 8.55 37.55
C LEU A 130 -42.27 8.80 38.84
N ALA A 131 -41.60 9.26 39.90
CA ALA A 131 -42.25 9.64 41.16
C ALA A 131 -42.75 11.09 41.18
N ALA A 132 -42.66 11.83 40.06
CA ALA A 132 -43.03 13.25 39.98
C ALA A 132 -44.40 13.52 39.31
N TYR A 133 -45.22 12.50 39.06
CA TYR A 133 -46.63 12.70 38.71
C TYR A 133 -47.53 12.26 39.87
N LYS A 134 -47.84 13.21 40.75
CA LYS A 134 -49.04 13.22 41.59
C LYS A 134 -49.70 14.59 41.46
#